data_AF-A0A2A4YKH4-F1
#
_entry.id   AF-A0A2A4YKH4-F1
#
_cell.length_a   1.000
_cell.length_b   1.000
_cell.length_c   1.000
_cell.angle_alpha   90.00
_cell.angle_beta   90.00
_cell.angle_gamma   90.00
#
_symmetry.space_group_name_H-M   'P 1'
#
loop_
_entity.id
_entity.type
_entity.pdbx_description
1 polymer ?
#
loop_
_entity_poly.entity_id
_entity_poly.type
_entity_poly.pdbx_seq_one_letter_code
_entity_poly.pdbx_strand_id
1 'polypeptide(L)' 'MLFGFFFWYKALAMGGVARVSQVQLNQTFITLFASATILGETIESSTVLFAFLIVI' A
#
# COMPACT_ATOMS: atom_id res chain seq x y z
N MET A 1 -7.97 -3.34 -15.34
CA MET A 1 -6.61 -2.78 -15.17
C MET A 1 -6.39 -1.73 -16.25
N LEU A 2 -6.45 -0.43 -15.92
CA LEU A 2 -6.11 0.67 -16.85
C LEU A 2 -5.98 2.01 -16.10
N PHE A 3 -6.86 2.30 -15.14
CA PHE A 3 -6.83 3.58 -14.42
C PHE A 3 -5.65 3.75 -13.45
N GLY A 4 -5.28 2.69 -12.70
CA GLY A 4 -4.18 2.77 -11.72
C GLY A 4 -2.82 3.13 -12.34
N PHE A 5 -2.58 2.72 -13.60
CA PHE A 5 -1.33 3.01 -14.29
C PHE A 5 -1.14 4.52 -14.57
N PHE A 6 -2.21 5.28 -14.82
CA PHE A 6 -2.09 6.73 -15.02
C PHE A 6 -1.52 7.43 -13.77
N PHE A 7 -2.00 7.04 -12.59
CA PHE A 7 -1.50 7.58 -11.32
C PHE A 7 -0.05 7.13 -11.05
N TRP A 8 0.27 5.88 -11.35
CA TRP A 8 1.62 5.34 -11.18
C TRP A 8 2.64 6.03 -12.09
N TYR A 9 2.36 6.16 -13.39
CA TYR A 9 3.25 6.86 -14.32
C TYR A 9 3.40 8.34 -13.98
N LYS A 10 2.32 9.01 -13.57
CA LYS A 10 2.39 10.41 -13.14
C LYS A 10 3.23 10.56 -11.86
N ALA A 11 3.06 9.67 -10.88
CA ALA A 11 3.85 9.67 -9.66
C ALA A 11 5.34 9.43 -9.96
N LEU A 12 5.65 8.47 -10.85
CA LEU A 12 7.03 8.20 -11.31
C LEU A 12 7.65 9.42 -12.00
N ALA A 13 6.89 10.10 -12.86
CA ALA A 13 7.37 11.31 -13.53
C ALA A 13 7.65 12.47 -12.55
N MET A 14 6.87 12.58 -11.45
CA MET A 14 7.04 13.65 -10.46
C MET A 14 8.11 13.35 -9.39
N GLY A 15 8.22 12.10 -8.96
CA GLY A 15 9.02 11.72 -7.77
C GLY A 15 10.14 10.72 -8.03
N GLY A 16 10.22 10.13 -9.23
CA GLY A 16 11.14 9.05 -9.55
C GLY A 16 10.82 7.73 -8.85
N VAL A 17 11.52 6.67 -9.23
CA VAL A 17 11.26 5.31 -8.74
C VAL A 17 11.44 5.22 -7.23
N ALA A 18 12.56 5.72 -6.68
CA ALA A 18 12.87 5.57 -5.25
C ALA A 18 11.79 6.16 -4.33
N ARG A 19 11.30 7.38 -4.61
CA ARG A 19 10.27 8.02 -3.78
C ARG A 19 8.91 7.34 -3.94
N VAL A 20 8.56 6.94 -5.16
CA VAL A 20 7.28 6.26 -5.42
C VAL A 20 7.25 4.88 -4.76
N SER A 21 8.35 4.14 -4.78
CA SER A 21 8.47 2.86 -4.07
C SER A 21 8.25 3.03 -2.57
N GLN A 22 8.78 4.09 -1.95
CA GLN A 22 8.54 4.38 -0.54
C GLN A 22 7.07 4.70 -0.25
N VAL A 23 6.40 5.45 -1.14
CA VAL A 23 4.96 5.73 -1.01
C VAL A 23 4.14 4.44 -1.16
N GLN A 24 4.55 3.50 -2.01
CA GLN A 24 3.86 2.22 -2.19
C GLN A 24 3.90 1.32 -0.95
N LEU A 25 4.91 1.45 -0.07
CA LEU A 25 4.90 0.71 1.21
C LEU A 25 3.68 1.04 2.08
N ASN A 26 3.14 2.25 1.96
CA ASN A 26 1.90 2.64 2.64
C ASN A 26 0.65 1.94 2.11
N GLN A 27 0.67 1.45 0.85
CA GLN A 27 -0.46 0.78 0.23
C GLN A 27 -0.89 -0.45 1.03
N THR A 28 0.07 -1.21 1.57
CA THR A 28 -0.19 -2.41 2.37
C THR A 28 -1.06 -2.09 3.59
N PHE A 29 -0.72 -1.03 4.33
CA PHE A 29 -1.50 -0.62 5.52
C PHE A 29 -2.88 -0.08 5.15
N ILE A 30 -2.97 0.74 4.10
CA ILE A 30 -4.25 1.27 3.63
C ILE A 30 -5.16 0.13 3.18
N THR A 31 -4.60 -0.89 2.51
CA THR A 31 -5.36 -2.05 2.04
C THR A 31 -5.84 -2.90 3.21
N LEU A 32 -5.00 -3.19 4.21
CA LEU A 32 -5.42 -3.91 5.41
C LEU A 32 -6.53 -3.15 6.16
N PHE A 33 -6.35 -1.84 6.35
CA PHE A 33 -7.36 -1.00 7.00
C PHE A 33 -8.70 -1.01 6.22
N ALA A 34 -8.64 -0.84 4.89
CA ALA A 34 -9.81 -0.90 4.03
C ALA A 34 -10.48 -2.29 4.08
N SER A 35 -9.72 -3.38 4.12
CA SER A 35 -10.28 -4.73 4.22
C SER A 35 -11.04 -4.94 5.52
N ALA A 36 -10.45 -4.54 6.65
CA ALA A 36 -11.10 -4.64 7.95
C ALA A 36 -12.38 -3.79 8.05
N THR A 37 -12.38 -2.59 7.47
CA THR A 37 -13.48 -1.61 7.62
C THR A 37 -14.58 -1.78 6.57
N ILE A 38 -14.24 -2.07 5.32
CA ILE A 38 -15.19 -2.17 4.20
C ILE A 38 -15.71 -3.60 4.07
N LEU A 39 -14.82 -4.59 4.19
CA LEU A 39 -15.17 -6.01 4.01
C LEU A 39 -15.45 -6.73 5.34
N GLY A 40 -15.13 -6.11 6.48
CA GLY A 40 -15.34 -6.70 7.80
C GLY A 40 -14.38 -7.86 8.12
N GLU A 41 -13.26 -7.95 7.40
CA GLU A 41 -12.30 -9.03 7.60
C GLU A 41 -11.63 -8.93 8.98
N THR A 42 -11.47 -10.09 9.63
CA THR A 42 -10.71 -10.17 10.88
C THR A 42 -9.23 -10.26 10.55
N ILE A 43 -8.47 -9.22 10.89
CA ILE A 43 -7.03 -9.19 10.65
C ILE A 43 -6.31 -9.73 11.88
N GLU A 44 -5.55 -10.81 11.70
CA GLU A 44 -4.73 -11.37 12.76
C GLU A 44 -3.61 -10.42 13.17
N SER A 45 -3.24 -10.49 14.45
CA SER A 45 -2.10 -9.71 14.99
C SER A 45 -0.77 -10.07 14.31
N SER A 46 -0.64 -11.31 13.83
CA SER A 46 0.49 -11.78 13.03
C SER A 46 0.62 -10.98 11.72
N THR A 47 -0.48 -10.75 11.01
CA THR A 47 -0.52 -9.99 9.75
C THR A 47 -0.09 -8.54 9.96
N VAL A 48 -0.57 -7.90 11.03
CA VAL A 48 -0.17 -6.53 11.37
C VAL A 48 1.32 -6.46 11.70
N LEU A 49 1.83 -7.41 12.48
CA LEU A 49 3.25 -7.48 12.83
C LEU A 49 4.12 -7.58 11.57
N PHE A 50 3.80 -8.49 10.65
CA PHE A 50 4.55 -8.65 9.40
C PHE A 50 4.45 -7.42 8.49
N ALA A 51 3.29 -6.75 8.44
CA ALA A 51 3.13 -5.52 7.68
C ALA A 51 4.11 -4.44 8.15
N PHE A 52 4.33 -4.30 9.46
CA PHE A 52 5.34 -3.38 9.99
C PHE A 52 6.78 -3.84 9.72
N LEU A 53 7.07 -5.14 9.83
CA LEU A 53 8.41 -5.69 9.60
C LEU A 53 8.92 -5.49 8.17
N ILE A 54 8.03 -5.48 7.17
CA ILE A 54 8.40 -5.30 5.76
C ILE A 54 8.87 -3.86 5.47
N VAL A 55 8.45 -2.88 6.28
CA VAL A 55 8.76 -1.46 6.06
C VAL A 55 10.04 -1.00 6.74
N ILE A 56 10.51 -1.76 7.74
CA ILE A 56 11.77 -1.53 8.47
C ILE A 56 12.94 -2.11 7.67
#